data_AF-A0A8T6VZM3-F1
#
_entry.id   AF-A0A8T6VZM3-F1
#
_cell.length_a   1.000
_cell.length_b   1.000
_cell.length_c   1.000
_cell.angle_alpha   90.00
_cell.angle_beta   90.00
_cell.angle_gamma   90.00
#
_symmetry.space_group_name_H-M   'P 1'
#
loop_
_entity.id
_entity.type
_entity.pdbx_description
1 polymer ?
#
loop_
_entity_poly.entity_id
_entity_poly.type
_entity_poly.pdbx_seq_one_letter_code
_entity_poly.pdbx_strand_id
1 'polypeptide(L)' 'PGWTAILSNETMFIGGGEVHVMVLTVTAPGDALAGSRQVVKVNAVSEDQSSSGTIEVTVFVNQVHHLEVYLDAV' A
#
# COMPACT_ATOMS: atom_id res chain seq x y z
N PRO A 1 -8.70 -9.89 -5.35
CA PRO A 1 -7.87 -11.00 -4.86
C PRO A 1 -6.61 -11.13 -5.73
N GLY A 2 -5.41 -10.94 -5.16
CA GLY A 2 -4.14 -10.93 -5.92
C GLY A 2 -3.20 -9.78 -5.55
N TRP A 3 -3.67 -8.80 -4.76
CA TRP A 3 -2.81 -7.81 -4.15
C TRP A 3 -1.91 -8.45 -3.09
N THR A 4 -0.65 -8.02 -3.03
CA THR A 4 0.25 -8.39 -1.95
C THR A 4 0.61 -7.15 -1.13
N ALA A 5 0.73 -7.32 0.18
CA ALA A 5 1.14 -6.29 1.13
C ALA A 5 2.18 -6.92 2.06
N ILE A 6 3.38 -6.37 2.09
CA ILE A 6 4.52 -6.91 2.83
C ILE A 6 5.13 -5.78 3.65
N LEU A 7 5.33 -6.04 4.94
CA LEU A 7 6.10 -5.16 5.81
C LEU A 7 7.57 -5.57 5.77
N SER A 8 8.48 -4.59 5.83
CA SER A 8 9.92 -4.86 5.88
C SER A 8 10.33 -5.66 7.11
N ASN A 9 9.62 -5.48 8.23
CA ASN A 9 9.72 -6.26 9.45
C ASN A 9 8.30 -6.40 10.03
N GLU A 10 8.01 -7.45 10.80
CA GLU A 10 6.71 -7.56 11.49
C GLU A 10 6.81 -7.28 12.99
N THR A 11 8.04 -7.31 13.51
CA THR A 11 8.38 -7.03 14.90
C THR A 11 9.66 -6.20 14.97
N MET A 12 9.81 -5.42 16.04
CA MET A 12 11.01 -4.63 16.28
C MET A 12 11.16 -4.26 17.75
N PHE A 13 12.39 -4.01 18.17
CA PHE A 13 12.70 -3.42 19.47
C PHE A 13 12.87 -1.91 19.32
N ILE A 14 12.20 -1.13 20.17
CA ILE A 14 12.28 0.33 20.17
C ILE A 14 12.70 0.77 21.58
N GLY A 15 13.89 1.35 21.70
CA GLY A 15 14.37 1.92 22.95
C GLY A 15 13.63 3.21 23.33
N GLY A 16 13.79 3.63 24.59
CA GLY A 16 13.19 4.87 25.08
C GLY A 16 13.66 6.09 24.29
N GLY A 17 12.71 6.81 23.67
CA GLY A 17 12.99 8.00 22.86
C GLY A 17 13.42 7.72 21.43
N GLU A 18 13.50 6.45 21.02
CA GLU A 18 13.82 6.09 19.63
C GLU A 18 12.60 6.16 18.73
N VAL A 19 12.85 6.45 17.46
CA VAL A 19 11.86 6.38 16.39
C VAL A 19 12.39 5.44 15.34
N HIS A 20 11.57 4.45 14.97
CA HIS A 20 11.89 3.54 13.88
C HIS A 20 10.85 3.63 12.77
N VAL A 21 11.33 3.42 11.54
CA VAL A 21 10.51 3.43 10.33
C VAL A 21 10.41 2.01 9.79
N MET A 22 9.19 1.61 9.44
CA MET A 22 8.88 0.35 8.79
C MET A 22 8.32 0.62 7.40
N VAL A 23 8.78 -0.13 6.40
CA VAL A 23 8.36 0.06 5.01
C VAL A 23 7.24 -0.92 4.68
N LEU A 24 6.10 -0.41 4.23
CA LEU A 24 5.02 -1.19 3.64
C LEU A 24 5.15 -1.17 2.12
N THR A 25 5.35 -2.35 1.52
CA THR A 25 5.31 -2.55 0.08
C THR A 25 3.96 -3.15 -0.31
N VAL A 26 3.23 -2.46 -1.19
CA VAL A 26 1.95 -2.93 -1.73
C VAL A 26 2.08 -3.12 -3.24
N THR A 27 1.81 -4.33 -3.72
CA THR A 27 1.90 -4.67 -5.15
C THR A 27 0.51 -5.01 -5.68
N ALA A 28 0.10 -4.29 -6.72
CA ALA A 28 -1.11 -4.61 -7.46
C ALA A 28 -0.93 -5.93 -8.24
N PRO A 29 -1.99 -6.74 -8.40
CA PRO A 29 -1.91 -7.89 -9.29
C PRO A 29 -1.64 -7.44 -10.73
N GLY A 30 -0.98 -8.28 -11.53
CA GLY A 30 -0.56 -7.93 -12.88
C GLY A 30 -1.72 -7.65 -13.85
N ASP A 31 -2.91 -8.14 -13.54
CA ASP A 31 -4.17 -7.95 -14.27
C ASP A 31 -5.10 -6.93 -13.58
N ALA A 32 -4.59 -6.14 -12.64
CA ALA A 32 -5.39 -5.15 -11.93
C ALA A 32 -6.02 -4.14 -12.90
N LEU A 33 -7.35 -4.01 -12.84
CA LEU A 33 -8.07 -3.02 -13.64
C LEU A 33 -7.70 -1.61 -13.22
N ALA A 34 -7.62 -0.72 -14.21
CA ALA A 34 -7.43 0.70 -14.00
C ALA A 34 -8.55 1.27 -13.10
N GLY A 35 -8.18 2.02 -12.06
CA GLY A 35 -9.12 2.56 -11.07
C GLY A 35 -9.48 1.59 -9.94
N SER A 36 -8.98 0.35 -9.97
CA SER A 36 -9.09 -0.56 -8.83
C SER A 36 -8.38 0.01 -7.61
N ARG A 37 -8.90 -0.30 -6.42
CA ARG A 37 -8.36 0.16 -5.15
C ARG A 37 -8.18 -0.99 -4.17
N GLN A 38 -7.18 -0.84 -3.30
CA GLN A 38 -6.97 -1.71 -2.15
C GLN A 38 -6.78 -0.85 -0.91
N VAL A 39 -7.45 -1.22 0.18
CA VAL A 39 -7.23 -0.64 1.50
C VAL A 39 -6.39 -1.64 2.30
N VAL A 40 -5.27 -1.17 2.86
CA VAL A 40 -4.37 -1.95 3.71
C VAL A 40 -4.38 -1.32 5.09
N LYS A 41 -4.72 -2.11 6.10
CA LYS A 41 -4.71 -1.68 7.50
C LYS A 41 -3.49 -2.28 8.19
N VAL A 42 -2.61 -1.42 8.69
CA VAL A 42 -1.45 -1.80 9.48
C VAL A 42 -1.76 -1.55 10.94
N ASN A 43 -1.64 -2.59 11.77
CA ASN A 43 -1.81 -2.49 13.21
C ASN A 43 -0.48 -2.80 13.88
N ALA A 44 -0.06 -1.94 14.80
CA ALA A 44 1.07 -2.16 15.69
C ALA A 44 0.55 -2.28 17.11
N VAL A 45 1.06 -3.25 17.85
CA VAL A 45 0.70 -3.49 19.26
C VAL A 45 2.01 -3.72 20.00
N SER A 46 2.20 -3.06 21.14
CA SER A 46 3.35 -3.33 22.00
C SER A 46 3.24 -4.73 22.60
N GLU A 47 4.38 -5.37 22.89
CA GLU A 47 4.40 -6.74 23.42
C GLU A 47 3.66 -6.87 24.76
N ASP A 48 3.75 -5.86 25.61
CA ASP A 48 3.02 -5.75 26.88
C ASP A 48 1.55 -5.35 26.71
N GLN A 49 1.10 -5.13 25.47
CA GLN A 49 -0.25 -4.69 25.08
C GLN A 49 -0.68 -3.34 25.67
N SER A 50 0.24 -2.55 26.23
CA SER A 50 -0.08 -1.25 26.82
C SER A 50 -0.37 -0.17 25.78
N SER A 51 0.13 -0.34 24.55
CA SER A 51 0.04 0.63 23.47
C SER A 51 -0.32 -0.04 22.14
N SER A 52 -1.14 0.64 21.35
CA SER A 52 -1.43 0.21 19.98
C SER A 52 -1.59 1.40 19.05
N GLY A 53 -1.34 1.17 17.77
CA GLY A 53 -1.50 2.16 16.72
C GLY A 53 -2.04 1.50 15.46
N THR A 54 -2.85 2.24 14.72
CA THR A 54 -3.41 1.79 13.46
C THR A 54 -3.17 2.85 12.39
N ILE A 55 -2.73 2.40 11.23
CA ILE A 55 -2.63 3.23 10.02
C ILE A 55 -3.40 2.53 8.90
N GLU A 56 -4.18 3.30 8.15
CA GLU A 56 -4.86 2.84 6.96
C GLU A 56 -4.23 3.47 5.71
N VAL A 57 -3.87 2.63 4.75
CA VAL A 57 -3.26 3.02 3.48
C VAL A 57 -4.20 2.61 2.36
N THR A 58 -4.62 3.59 1.55
CA THR A 58 -5.40 3.31 0.34
C THR A 58 -4.52 3.44 -0.89
N VAL A 59 -4.47 2.38 -1.70
CA VAL A 59 -3.69 2.31 -2.94
C VAL A 59 -4.66 2.24 -4.11
N PHE A 60 -4.34 2.96 -5.19
CA PHE A 60 -5.11 3.01 -6.42
C PHE A 60 -4.25 2.64 -7.62
N VAL A 61 -4.78 1.80 -8.50
CA VAL A 61 -4.18 1.59 -9.83
C VAL A 61 -4.59 2.76 -10.70
N ASN A 62 -3.61 3.53 -11.17
CA ASN A 62 -3.89 4.74 -11.93
C ASN A 62 -4.63 4.43 -13.25
N GLN A 63 -5.57 5.29 -13.62
CA GLN A 63 -6.20 5.24 -14.94
C GLN A 63 -5.40 6.13 -15.89
N VAL A 64 -4.69 5.51 -16.83
CA VAL A 64 -3.99 6.24 -17.89
C VAL A 64 -4.81 6.11 -19.16
N HIS A 65 -5.44 7.22 -19.58
CA HIS A 65 -6.15 7.29 -20.84
C HIS A 65 -5.17 7.71 -21.95
N HIS A 66 -4.92 6.85 -22.93
CA HIS A 66 -4.23 7.22 -24.16
C HIS A 66 -5.28 7.34 -25.27
N LEU A 67 -5.39 8.52 -25.90
CA LEU A 67 -6.29 8.77 -27.03
C LEU A 67 -5.42 9.00 -28.27
N GLU A 68 -5.44 8.06 -29.21
CA GLU A 68 -4.83 8.26 -30.53
C GLU A 68 -5.88 8.82 -31.49
N VAL A 69 -5.61 10.00 -32.04
CA VAL A 69 -6.45 10.62 -33.07
C VAL A 69 -5.82 10.29 -34.43
N TYR A 70 -6.57 9.58 -35.28
CA TYR A 70 -6.22 9.39 -36.68
C TYR A 70 -7.02 10.38 -37.53
N LEU A 71 -6.34 11.10 -38.42
CA LEU A 71 -6.99 11.91 -39.45
C LEU A 71 -7.36 10.98 -40.61
N ASP A 72 -8.65 10.79 -40.85
CA ASP A 72 -9.12 10.24 -42.12
C ASP A 72 -8.87 11.29 -43.21
N ALA A 73 -7.90 11.03 -44.07
CA ALA A 73 -7.74 11.78 -45.31
C ALA A 73 -8.88 11.38 -46.27
N VAL A 74 -9.85 12.28 -46.44
CA VAL A 74 -10.92 12.20 -47.46
C VAL A 74 -10.44 12.80 -48.76
#